data_AF-A0A6A6QX90-F1
#
_entry.id   AF-A0A6A6QX90-F1
#
_cell.length_a   1.000
_cell.length_b   1.000
_cell.length_c   1.000
_cell.angle_alpha   90.00
_cell.angle_beta   90.00
_cell.angle_gamma   90.00
#
_symmetry.space_group_name_H-M   'P 1'
#
loop_
_entity.id
_entity.type
_entity.pdbx_description
1 polymer ?
#
loop_
_entity_poly.entity_id
_entity_poly.type
_entity_poly.pdbx_seq_one_letter_code
_entity_poly.pdbx_strand_id
1 'polypeptide(L)' 'DPAYVKRRKVRKGTRSCWECKRRKMRCIFDTEAICKGCRRRGSKCISQEFPEDVLLAD' A
#
# COMPACT_ATOMS: atom_id res chain seq x y z
N ASP A 1 -4.22 27.56 9.34
CA ASP A 1 -4.76 26.18 9.25
C ASP A 1 -4.07 25.36 8.18
N PRO A 2 -3.43 24.22 8.52
CA PRO A 2 -2.94 23.32 7.49
C PRO A 2 -4.15 22.64 6.86
N ALA A 3 -4.41 22.96 5.60
CA ALA A 3 -5.50 22.41 4.82
C ALA A 3 -5.35 20.88 4.76
N TYR A 4 -6.16 20.17 5.55
CA TYR A 4 -6.32 18.72 5.44
C TYR A 4 -6.94 18.43 4.07
N VAL A 5 -6.09 18.14 3.08
CA VAL A 5 -6.50 17.80 1.72
C VAL A 5 -7.43 16.61 1.82
N LYS A 6 -8.74 16.84 1.57
CA LYS A 6 -9.76 15.78 1.54
C LYS A 6 -9.37 14.75 0.47
N ARG A 7 -8.65 13.71 0.88
CA ARG A 7 -8.17 12.64 0.00
C ARG A 7 -9.38 12.00 -0.67
N ARG A 8 -9.39 12.01 -2.00
CA ARG A 8 -10.45 11.39 -2.81
C ARG A 8 -10.58 9.93 -2.41
N LYS A 9 -11.80 9.47 -2.12
CA LYS A 9 -12.10 8.06 -1.79
C LYS A 9 -11.67 7.17 -2.96
N VAL A 10 -10.50 6.54 -2.84
CA VAL A 10 -10.06 5.49 -3.76
C VAL A 10 -11.09 4.36 -3.65
N ARG A 11 -11.64 3.90 -4.79
CA ARG A 11 -12.56 2.76 -4.80
C ARG A 11 -11.83 1.57 -4.16
N LYS A 12 -12.39 1.00 -3.09
CA LYS A 12 -11.91 -0.17 -2.37
C LYS A 12 -12.06 -1.43 -3.24
N GLY A 13 -11.31 -1.50 -4.35
CA GLY A 13 -11.52 -2.50 -5.40
C GLY A 13 -10.47 -3.59 -5.46
N THR A 14 -9.28 -3.41 -4.89
CA THR A 14 -8.28 -4.48 -4.79
C THR A 14 -7.51 -4.33 -3.49
N ARG A 15 -7.44 -5.39 -2.66
CA ARG A 15 -6.52 -5.45 -1.50
C ARG A 15 -5.08 -5.51 -2.02
N SER A 16 -4.55 -4.39 -2.52
CA SER A 16 -3.18 -4.27 -3.01
C SER A 16 -2.36 -3.39 -2.07
N CYS A 17 -1.07 -3.72 -1.89
CA CYS A 17 -0.14 -2.87 -1.16
C CYS A 17 0.34 -1.69 -2.03
N TRP A 18 0.92 -0.66 -1.39
CA TRP A 18 1.47 0.52 -2.07
C TRP A 18 2.56 0.17 -3.09
N GLU A 19 3.44 -0.77 -2.74
CA GLU A 19 4.51 -1.22 -3.64
C GLU A 19 3.98 -1.93 -4.90
N CYS A 20 2.99 -2.83 -4.75
CA CYS A 20 2.39 -3.50 -5.91
C CYS A 20 1.60 -2.51 -6.78
N LYS A 21 0.94 -1.51 -6.17
CA LYS A 21 0.28 -0.42 -6.89
C LYS A 21 1.28 0.41 -7.69
N ARG A 22 2.39 0.84 -7.07
CA ARG A 22 3.45 1.62 -7.74
C ARG A 22 4.07 0.83 -8.91
N ARG A 23 4.27 -0.47 -8.72
CA ARG A 23 4.80 -1.38 -9.76
C ARG A 23 3.76 -1.86 -10.77
N LYS A 24 2.48 -1.50 -10.61
CA LYS A 24 1.34 -1.99 -11.43
C LYS A 24 1.32 -3.51 -11.58
N MET A 25 1.67 -4.24 -10.51
CA MET A 25 1.72 -5.71 -10.50
C MET A 25 0.64 -6.30 -9.61
N ARG A 26 0.29 -7.57 -9.84
CA ARG A 26 -0.71 -8.28 -9.02
C ARG A 26 -0.22 -8.45 -7.58
N CYS A 27 -1.04 -8.00 -6.62
CA CYS A 27 -0.81 -8.18 -5.19
C CYS A 27 -1.55 -9.42 -4.71
N ILE A 28 -0.82 -10.42 -4.20
CA ILE A 28 -1.39 -11.69 -3.70
C ILE A 28 -0.91 -11.90 -2.27
N PHE A 29 -1.87 -11.92 -1.35
CA PHE A 29 -1.67 -12.35 0.04
C PHE A 29 -2.06 -13.82 0.15
N ASP A 30 -1.29 -14.59 0.93
CA ASP A 30 -1.59 -15.98 1.25
C ASP A 30 -2.21 -16.03 2.66
N THR A 31 -1.36 -16.16 3.69
CA THR A 31 -1.69 -16.05 5.12
C THR A 31 -0.76 -15.07 5.86
N GLU A 32 0.23 -14.53 5.15
CA GLU A 32 1.24 -13.63 5.70
C GLU A 32 0.84 -12.16 5.60
N ALA A 33 1.40 -11.33 6.50
CA ALA A 33 1.26 -9.88 6.46
C ALA A 33 1.93 -9.24 5.22
N ILE A 34 2.88 -9.93 4.59
CA ILE A 34 3.63 -9.48 3.40
C ILE A 34 3.11 -10.22 2.17
N CYS A 35 2.82 -9.51 1.09
CA CYS A 35 2.38 -10.14 -0.16
C CYS A 35 3.53 -10.90 -0.86
N LYS A 36 3.20 -11.91 -1.67
CA LYS A 36 4.19 -12.74 -2.39
C LYS A 36 5.18 -11.92 -3.23
N GLY A 37 4.71 -10.83 -3.82
CA GLY A 37 5.53 -9.94 -4.65
C GLY A 37 6.58 -9.17 -3.85
N CYS A 38 6.18 -8.56 -2.73
CA CYS A 38 7.08 -7.81 -1.86
C CYS A 38 8.07 -8.74 -1.13
N ARG A 39 7.61 -9.92 -0.68
CA ARG A 39 8.47 -10.90 0.00
C ARG A 39 9.63 -11.34 -0.88
N ARG A 40 9.36 -11.68 -2.15
CA ARG A 40 10.41 -12.05 -3.12
C ARG A 40 11.40 -10.94 -3.43
N ARG A 41 10.99 -9.67 -3.27
CA ARG A 41 11.79 -8.49 -3.60
C ARG A 41 12.46 -7.87 -2.37
N GLY A 42 12.17 -8.36 -1.16
CA GLY A 42 12.64 -7.75 0.09
C GLY A 42 12.14 -6.32 0.30
N SER A 43 11.03 -5.91 -0.33
CA SER A 43 10.52 -4.53 -0.24
C SER A 43 9.48 -4.36 0.85
N LYS A 44 9.38 -3.15 1.43
CA LYS A 44 8.32 -2.79 2.41
C LYS A 44 6.92 -3.10 1.84
N CYS A 45 6.13 -3.92 2.52
CA CYS A 45 4.79 -4.29 2.05
C CYS A 45 3.71 -3.63 2.90
N ILE A 46 3.21 -2.48 2.46
CA ILE A 46 2.30 -1.67 3.27
C ILE A 46 0.93 -1.59 2.59
N SER A 47 -0.10 -2.01 3.33
CA SER A 47 -1.49 -2.01 2.86
C SER A 47 -1.93 -0.59 2.49
N GLN A 48 -2.78 -0.46 1.47
CA GLN A 48 -3.41 0.80 1.10
C GLN A 48 -4.36 1.36 2.17
N GLU A 49 -4.66 0.58 3.21
CA GLU A 49 -5.42 1.03 4.38
C GLU A 49 -4.61 2.02 5.23
N PHE A 50 -3.28 1.98 5.14
CA PHE A 50 -2.40 2.98 5.76
C PHE A 50 -2.11 4.11 4.76
N PRO A 51 -2.22 5.39 5.17
CA PRO A 51 -1.84 6.52 4.32
C PRO A 51 -0.39 6.43 3.84
N GLU A 52 -0.10 6.90 2.62
CA GLU A 52 1.30 7.07 2.14
C GLU A 52 2.14 7.93 3.09
N ASP A 53 1.52 8.88 3.80
CA ASP A 53 2.19 9.77 4.74
C ASP A 53 2.75 9.06 5.99
N VAL A 54 2.30 7.83 6.30
CA VAL A 54 2.88 7.00 7.36
C VAL A 54 4.21 6.38 6.91
N LEU A 55 4.54 6.43 5.61
CA LEU A 55 5.82 5.95 5.07
C LEU A 55 6.95 7.00 5.17
N LEU A 56 6.61 8.24 5.54
CA LEU A 56 7.50 9.40 5.61
C LEU A 56 7.75 9.89 7.05
N ALA A 57 7.24 9.18 8.05
CA ALA A 57 7.68 9.34 9.44
C ALA A 57 8.74 8.27 9.72
N ASP A 58 9.90 8.73 10.20
CA ASP A 58 11.19 8.04 10.43
C ASP A 58 12.16 7.96 9.24
#